data_AF-A0A3B0XRF0-F1
#
_entry.id   AF-A0A3B0XRF0-F1
#
_cell.length_a   1.000
_cell.length_b   1.000
_cell.length_c   1.000
_cell.angle_alpha   90.00
_cell.angle_beta   90.00
_cell.angle_gamma   90.00
#
_symmetry.space_group_name_H-M   'P 1'
#
loop_
_entity.id
_entity.type
_entity.pdbx_description
1 polymer ?
#
loop_
_entity_poly.entity_id
_entity_poly.type
_entity_poly.pdbx_seq_one_letter_code
_entity_poly.pdbx_strand_id
1 'polypeptide(L)'
;MSDTNQTGAVQKKFETSIVVMVLLITALVSVGGIVEIIPLFYLDETMEHNQHKEILWDRKEGQTLNDWQPGDGVRPYKPLELMGREFYIREGCYLCHSQMIRPFRDEKERYGHYSLASESIYDHPFQWGSKRTGPDLARVGGKYSDEWHVLHLLAPRSVVPESVMPNYPWLQKNHVDPDATTKTMQAMRTLGVPYTDADIASGAVEVEGKTELDALVAYLQVLGTMVKFDDSINYR
;
A
#
# COMPACT_ATOMS: atom_id res chain seq x y z
N MET A 1 -27.90 7.45 54.53
CA MET A 1 -27.95 6.71 53.24
C MET A 1 -26.60 6.02 53.08
N SER A 2 -26.58 4.72 53.35
CA SER A 2 -25.51 3.70 53.12
C SER A 2 -24.05 4.16 52.91
N ASP A 3 -23.27 4.16 54.00
CA ASP A 3 -21.79 4.08 54.01
C ASP A 3 -21.34 2.60 54.02
N THR A 4 -21.75 1.80 53.04
CA THR A 4 -21.34 0.38 52.92
C THR A 4 -20.61 0.12 51.61
N ASN A 5 -19.57 0.91 51.33
CA ASN A 5 -18.64 0.62 50.24
C ASN A 5 -17.26 0.25 50.83
N GLN A 6 -17.22 -0.82 51.62
CA GLN A 6 -15.94 -1.42 51.99
C GLN A 6 -15.38 -2.12 50.75
N THR A 7 -14.36 -1.54 50.13
CA THR A 7 -13.59 -2.18 49.07
C THR A 7 -13.12 -3.55 49.58
N GLY A 8 -13.45 -4.63 48.88
CA GLY A 8 -13.04 -5.98 49.27
C GLY A 8 -11.52 -6.08 49.38
N ALA A 9 -11.01 -6.98 50.22
CA ALA A 9 -9.57 -7.15 50.45
C ALA A 9 -8.78 -7.41 49.14
N VAL A 10 -9.46 -7.97 48.13
CA VAL A 10 -8.95 -8.18 46.77
C VAL A 10 -8.76 -6.84 46.05
N GLN A 11 -9.81 -6.02 45.96
CA GLN A 11 -9.76 -4.70 45.32
C GLN A 11 -8.66 -3.81 45.91
N LYS A 12 -8.56 -3.74 47.25
CA LYS A 12 -7.51 -2.96 47.92
C LYS A 12 -6.10 -3.43 47.54
N LYS A 13 -5.86 -4.74 47.39
CA LYS A 13 -4.55 -5.28 46.97
C LYS A 13 -4.19 -4.88 45.53
N PHE A 14 -5.18 -4.85 44.64
CA PHE A 14 -4.99 -4.44 43.24
C PHE A 14 -4.73 -2.93 43.12
N GLU A 15 -5.44 -2.11 43.89
CA GLU A 15 -5.31 -0.64 43.85
C GLU A 15 -4.06 -0.11 44.56
N THR A 16 -3.55 -0.84 45.56
CA THR A 16 -2.36 -0.40 46.34
C THR A 16 -1.03 -0.88 45.76
N SER A 17 -1.04 -1.81 44.80
CA SER A 17 0.18 -2.38 44.22
C SER A 17 0.37 -1.93 42.77
N ILE A 18 1.35 -1.04 42.55
CA ILE A 18 1.68 -0.54 41.21
C ILE A 18 2.04 -1.65 40.22
N VAL A 19 2.76 -2.68 40.68
CA VAL A 19 3.18 -3.80 39.83
C VAL A 19 1.97 -4.59 39.35
N VAL A 20 1.03 -4.89 40.26
CA VAL A 20 -0.17 -5.65 39.92
C VAL A 20 -1.07 -4.85 38.99
N MET A 21 -1.21 -3.54 39.23
CA MET A 21 -1.98 -2.64 38.35
C MET A 21 -1.40 -2.58 36.93
N VAL A 22 -0.07 -2.43 36.79
CA VAL A 22 0.59 -2.44 35.47
C VAL A 22 0.39 -3.77 34.76
N LEU A 23 0.56 -4.90 35.44
CA LEU A 23 0.37 -6.22 34.83
C LEU A 23 -1.07 -6.43 34.35
N LEU A 24 -2.07 -6.00 35.12
CA LEU A 24 -3.48 -6.10 34.72
C LEU A 24 -3.80 -5.23 33.52
N ILE A 25 -3.32 -3.98 33.49
CA ILE A 25 -3.55 -3.07 32.36
C ILE A 25 -2.89 -3.62 31.11
N THR A 26 -1.64 -4.08 31.20
CA THR A 26 -0.94 -4.70 30.07
C THR A 26 -1.71 -5.91 29.56
N ALA A 27 -2.12 -6.82 30.45
CA ALA A 27 -2.89 -8.00 30.05
C ALA A 27 -4.20 -7.60 29.34
N LEU A 28 -4.95 -6.63 29.88
CA LEU A 28 -6.22 -6.20 29.33
C LEU A 28 -6.08 -5.53 27.95
N VAL A 29 -5.10 -4.63 27.80
CA VAL A 29 -4.84 -3.93 26.53
C VAL A 29 -4.31 -4.89 25.46
N SER A 30 -3.51 -5.89 25.84
CA SER A 30 -2.97 -6.88 24.90
C SER A 30 -4.02 -7.79 24.28
N VAL A 31 -5.17 -8.01 24.93
CA VAL A 31 -6.22 -8.91 24.39
C VAL A 31 -6.70 -8.45 23.01
N GLY A 32 -6.96 -7.15 22.83
CA GLY A 32 -7.43 -6.62 21.54
C GLY A 32 -6.42 -6.87 20.41
N GLY A 33 -5.15 -6.54 20.64
CA GLY A 33 -4.08 -6.78 19.67
C GLY A 33 -3.87 -8.27 19.37
N ILE A 34 -3.96 -9.15 20.37
CA ILE A 34 -3.84 -10.59 20.18
C ILE A 34 -4.98 -11.13 19.32
N VAL A 35 -6.22 -10.71 19.57
CA VAL A 35 -7.40 -11.25 18.87
C VAL A 35 -7.52 -10.70 17.45
N GLU A 36 -7.13 -9.45 17.21
CA GLU A 36 -7.31 -8.81 15.90
C GLU A 36 -6.10 -8.99 14.97
N ILE A 37 -4.86 -8.97 15.48
CA ILE A 37 -3.65 -8.95 14.66
C ILE A 37 -3.09 -10.35 14.43
N ILE A 38 -2.98 -11.17 15.49
CA ILE A 38 -2.30 -12.47 15.39
C ILE A 38 -2.99 -13.40 14.38
N PRO A 39 -4.33 -13.54 14.34
CA PRO A 39 -4.97 -14.41 13.38
C PRO A 39 -4.71 -14.03 11.92
N LEU A 40 -4.49 -12.75 11.60
CA LEU A 40 -4.22 -12.31 10.23
C LEU A 40 -2.91 -12.90 9.66
N PHE A 41 -1.98 -13.34 10.51
CA PHE A 41 -0.76 -14.02 10.06
C PHE A 41 -0.97 -15.50 9.70
N TYR A 42 -2.09 -16.10 10.11
CA TYR A 42 -2.32 -17.55 10.00
C TYR A 42 -3.62 -17.93 9.30
N LEU A 43 -4.55 -16.99 9.13
CA LEU A 43 -5.82 -17.24 8.46
C LEU A 43 -5.66 -17.10 6.94
N ASP A 44 -5.53 -18.23 6.27
CA ASP A 44 -5.39 -18.29 4.81
C ASP A 44 -6.58 -17.64 4.06
N GLU A 45 -7.77 -17.65 4.65
CA GLU A 45 -8.99 -17.05 4.06
C GLU A 45 -8.93 -15.53 3.96
N THR A 46 -7.99 -14.86 4.64
CA THR A 46 -7.86 -13.40 4.58
C THR A 46 -7.22 -12.90 3.30
N MET A 47 -6.59 -13.79 2.53
CA MET A 47 -5.87 -13.45 1.31
C MET A 47 -6.45 -14.24 0.13
N GLU A 48 -7.04 -13.53 -0.82
CA GLU A 48 -7.76 -14.09 -1.96
C GLU A 48 -6.88 -15.01 -2.82
N HIS A 49 -5.57 -14.77 -2.88
CA HIS A 49 -4.65 -15.60 -3.65
C HIS A 49 -4.54 -17.06 -3.18
N ASN A 50 -4.96 -17.36 -1.95
CA ASN A 50 -5.01 -18.73 -1.45
C ASN A 50 -6.14 -19.54 -2.12
N GLN A 51 -7.22 -18.89 -2.52
CA GLN A 51 -8.33 -19.48 -3.27
C GLN A 51 -8.17 -19.28 -4.79
N HIS A 52 -7.58 -18.14 -5.19
CA HIS A 52 -7.45 -17.66 -6.56
C HIS A 52 -5.98 -17.41 -6.91
N LYS A 53 -5.25 -18.48 -7.24
CA LYS A 53 -3.79 -18.41 -7.47
C LYS A 53 -3.39 -17.47 -8.60
N GLU A 54 -4.29 -17.21 -9.54
CA GLU A 54 -4.13 -16.26 -10.65
C GLU A 54 -3.93 -14.81 -10.19
N ILE A 55 -4.26 -14.49 -8.93
CA ILE A 55 -4.06 -13.15 -8.38
C ILE A 55 -2.59 -12.83 -8.17
N LEU A 56 -1.74 -13.82 -7.86
CA LEU A 56 -0.30 -13.62 -7.72
C LEU A 56 0.41 -13.99 -9.01
N TRP A 57 1.46 -13.24 -9.32
CA TRP A 57 2.29 -13.54 -10.48
C TRP A 57 3.14 -14.79 -10.23
N ASP A 58 2.88 -15.86 -11.00
CA ASP A 58 3.69 -17.08 -11.01
C ASP A 58 4.95 -16.89 -11.86
N ARG A 59 5.94 -16.20 -11.30
CA ARG A 59 7.22 -15.91 -11.97
C ARG A 59 7.99 -17.20 -12.23
N LYS A 60 8.20 -17.53 -13.50
CA LYS A 60 9.00 -18.67 -13.94
C LYS A 60 10.50 -18.39 -13.80
N GLU A 61 11.26 -19.46 -13.62
CA GLU A 61 12.73 -19.38 -13.54
C GLU A 61 13.31 -18.70 -14.79
N GLY A 62 14.21 -17.73 -14.58
CA GLY A 62 14.84 -16.95 -15.64
C GLY A 62 14.04 -15.72 -16.11
N GLN A 63 12.77 -15.56 -15.70
CA GLN A 63 12.03 -14.33 -16.01
C GLN A 63 12.51 -13.15 -15.15
N THR A 64 12.47 -11.96 -15.73
CA THR A 64 12.73 -10.66 -15.11
C THR A 64 11.42 -9.94 -14.82
N LEU A 65 11.45 -8.90 -13.97
CA LEU A 65 10.27 -8.04 -13.75
C LEU A 65 9.73 -7.39 -15.03
N ASN A 66 10.56 -7.29 -16.08
CA ASN A 66 10.18 -6.69 -17.36
C ASN A 66 9.41 -7.65 -18.29
N ASP A 67 9.43 -8.95 -18.01
CA ASP A 67 8.65 -9.94 -18.77
C ASP A 67 7.16 -9.96 -18.38
N TRP A 68 6.83 -9.39 -17.23
CA TRP A 68 5.46 -9.26 -16.73
C TRP A 68 4.60 -8.33 -17.59
N GLN A 69 3.34 -8.71 -17.83
CA GLN A 69 2.32 -7.91 -18.51
C GLN A 69 1.13 -7.58 -17.59
N PRO A 70 0.41 -6.47 -17.84
CA PRO A 70 -0.81 -6.14 -17.12
C PRO A 70 -1.81 -7.30 -17.10
N GLY A 71 -2.22 -7.69 -15.90
CA GLY A 71 -3.14 -8.80 -15.67
C GLY A 71 -2.50 -10.17 -15.41
N ASP A 72 -1.16 -10.31 -15.48
CA ASP A 72 -0.46 -11.57 -15.19
C ASP A 72 -0.42 -11.93 -13.68
N GLY A 73 -0.95 -11.06 -12.82
CA GLY A 73 -0.95 -11.20 -11.37
C GLY A 73 -0.10 -10.14 -10.67
N VAL A 74 -0.28 -10.05 -9.35
CA VAL A 74 0.45 -9.16 -8.45
C VAL A 74 1.91 -9.59 -8.37
N ARG A 75 2.80 -8.64 -8.65
CA ARG A 75 4.24 -8.79 -8.59
C ARG A 75 4.87 -7.70 -7.72
N PRO A 76 6.11 -7.88 -7.23
CA PRO A 76 6.88 -6.78 -6.67
C PRO A 76 6.97 -5.61 -7.65
N TYR A 77 7.00 -4.38 -7.12
CA TYR A 77 7.20 -3.17 -7.92
C TYR A 77 8.54 -3.22 -8.66
N LYS A 78 8.58 -2.69 -9.89
CA LYS A 78 9.85 -2.43 -10.58
C LYS A 78 10.66 -1.37 -9.81
N PRO A 79 11.99 -1.31 -9.96
CA PRO A 79 12.83 -0.31 -9.31
C PRO A 79 12.28 1.12 -9.40
N LEU A 80 11.87 1.54 -10.60
CA LEU A 80 11.32 2.88 -10.83
C LEU A 80 9.94 3.09 -10.17
N GLU A 81 9.07 2.07 -10.21
CA GLU A 81 7.75 2.10 -9.56
C GLU A 81 7.89 2.13 -8.03
N LEU A 82 8.85 1.37 -7.47
CA LEU A 82 9.13 1.33 -6.04
C LEU A 82 9.58 2.71 -5.55
N MET A 83 10.47 3.37 -6.27
CA MET A 83 10.89 4.73 -5.93
C MET A 83 9.76 5.74 -6.12
N GLY A 84 8.92 5.57 -7.15
CA GLY A 84 7.72 6.36 -7.33
C GLY A 84 6.76 6.28 -6.13
N ARG A 85 6.61 5.08 -5.57
CA ARG A 85 5.83 4.83 -4.35
C ARG A 85 6.46 5.53 -3.14
N GLU A 86 7.79 5.50 -3.00
CA GLU A 86 8.47 6.24 -1.92
C GLU A 86 8.24 7.76 -2.05
N PHE A 87 8.24 8.31 -3.26
CA PHE A 87 7.90 9.72 -3.47
C PHE A 87 6.42 10.00 -3.20
N TYR A 88 5.50 9.12 -3.59
CA TYR A 88 4.08 9.22 -3.23
C TYR A 88 3.87 9.33 -1.71
N ILE A 89 4.63 8.54 -0.94
CA ILE A 89 4.62 8.58 0.52
C ILE A 89 5.26 9.88 1.03
N ARG A 90 6.45 10.25 0.52
CA ARG A 90 7.19 11.46 0.94
C ARG A 90 6.37 12.74 0.73
N GLU A 91 5.67 12.82 -0.39
CA GLU A 91 4.83 13.97 -0.77
C GLU A 91 3.47 13.98 -0.06
N GLY A 92 3.15 12.95 0.73
CA GLY A 92 1.92 12.88 1.52
C GLY A 92 0.66 12.71 0.67
N CYS A 93 0.75 12.13 -0.53
CA CYS A 93 -0.39 11.94 -1.43
C CYS A 93 -1.54 11.17 -0.76
N TYR A 94 -1.21 10.22 0.12
CA TYR A 94 -2.15 9.43 0.93
C TYR A 94 -3.05 10.27 1.86
N LEU A 95 -2.69 11.52 2.16
CA LEU A 95 -3.53 12.42 2.96
C LEU A 95 -4.77 12.91 2.19
N CYS A 96 -4.73 12.84 0.86
CA CYS A 96 -5.81 13.28 -0.01
C CYS A 96 -6.41 12.16 -0.87
N HIS A 97 -5.61 11.14 -1.18
CA HIS A 97 -5.98 10.05 -2.07
C HIS A 97 -5.94 8.71 -1.35
N SER A 98 -7.01 7.93 -1.50
CA SER A 98 -7.03 6.55 -1.05
C SER A 98 -6.62 5.60 -2.16
N GLN A 99 -6.08 4.44 -1.78
CA GLN A 99 -5.92 3.29 -2.67
C GLN A 99 -6.67 2.08 -2.08
N MET A 100 -7.99 2.20 -1.93
CA MET A 100 -8.84 1.11 -1.45
C MET A 100 -10.28 1.33 -1.92
N ILE A 101 -10.70 0.61 -2.95
CA ILE A 101 -12.06 0.67 -3.48
C ILE A 101 -12.96 -0.26 -2.66
N ARG A 102 -14.05 0.27 -2.13
CA ARG A 102 -14.99 -0.49 -1.30
C ARG A 102 -15.99 -1.28 -2.16
N PRO A 103 -16.56 -2.38 -1.65
CA PRO A 103 -17.46 -3.29 -2.38
C PRO A 103 -18.88 -2.73 -2.54
N PHE A 104 -19.01 -1.47 -2.95
CA PHE A 104 -20.30 -0.85 -3.23
C PHE A 104 -20.42 -0.60 -4.72
N ARG A 105 -21.64 -0.75 -5.25
CA ARG A 105 -21.92 -0.51 -6.68
C ARG A 105 -21.44 0.88 -7.11
N ASP A 106 -21.75 1.92 -6.35
CA ASP A 106 -21.40 3.29 -6.71
C ASP A 106 -19.87 3.55 -6.70
N GLU A 107 -19.10 2.78 -5.91
CA GLU A 107 -17.64 2.81 -6.02
C GLU A 107 -17.14 2.01 -7.22
N LYS A 108 -17.78 0.87 -7.51
CA LYS A 108 -17.48 0.07 -8.71
C LYS A 108 -17.61 0.90 -9.98
N GLU A 109 -18.72 1.61 -10.15
CA GLU A 109 -18.96 2.46 -11.32
C GLU A 109 -17.95 3.62 -11.43
N ARG A 110 -17.48 4.15 -10.30
CA ARG A 110 -16.58 5.31 -10.28
C ARG A 110 -15.11 4.95 -10.51
N TYR A 111 -14.66 3.86 -9.87
CA TYR A 111 -13.24 3.52 -9.76
C TYR A 111 -12.89 2.15 -10.35
N GLY A 112 -13.86 1.27 -10.58
CA GLY A 112 -13.63 -0.11 -11.04
C GLY A 112 -13.79 -1.15 -9.93
N HIS A 113 -13.31 -2.37 -10.15
CA HIS A 113 -13.49 -3.49 -9.20
C HIS A 113 -13.09 -3.12 -7.76
N TYR A 114 -13.73 -3.69 -6.75
CA TYR A 114 -13.30 -3.46 -5.36
C TYR A 114 -11.86 -3.95 -5.16
N SER A 115 -11.12 -3.34 -4.25
CA SER A 115 -9.73 -3.74 -3.99
C SER A 115 -9.71 -5.07 -3.24
N LEU A 116 -8.79 -5.95 -3.62
CA LEU A 116 -8.48 -7.20 -2.93
C LEU A 116 -7.37 -7.00 -1.90
N ALA A 117 -7.38 -7.74 -0.80
CA ALA A 117 -6.29 -7.69 0.19
C ALA A 117 -4.94 -8.08 -0.43
N SER A 118 -4.97 -9.06 -1.35
CA SER A 118 -3.80 -9.56 -2.08
C SER A 118 -3.14 -8.51 -2.99
N GLU A 119 -3.86 -7.47 -3.43
CA GLU A 119 -3.26 -6.38 -4.23
C GLU A 119 -2.23 -5.56 -3.44
N SER A 120 -2.34 -5.51 -2.11
CA SER A 120 -1.43 -4.77 -1.22
C SER A 120 -0.41 -5.67 -0.50
N ILE A 121 -0.23 -6.93 -0.92
CA ILE A 121 0.66 -7.88 -0.23
C ILE A 121 2.13 -7.41 -0.15
N TYR A 122 2.60 -6.64 -1.12
CA TYR A 122 3.96 -6.10 -1.17
C TYR A 122 4.05 -4.63 -0.72
N ASP A 123 2.96 -4.05 -0.23
CA ASP A 123 2.94 -2.65 0.21
C ASP A 123 3.46 -2.53 1.65
N HIS A 124 4.72 -2.12 1.80
CA HIS A 124 5.33 -1.82 3.10
C HIS A 124 5.68 -0.33 3.20
N PRO A 125 4.87 0.52 3.87
CA PRO A 125 3.55 0.26 4.45
C PRO A 125 2.38 0.30 3.44
N PHE A 126 1.23 -0.26 3.81
CA PHE A 126 0.01 -0.21 3.00
C PHE A 126 -0.39 1.23 2.64
N GLN A 127 -0.97 1.44 1.45
CA GLN A 127 -1.38 2.78 0.95
C GLN A 127 -2.90 3.00 0.94
N TRP A 128 -3.64 2.21 1.73
CA TRP A 128 -5.08 2.43 1.88
C TRP A 128 -5.31 3.79 2.55
N GLY A 129 -6.14 4.62 1.93
CA GLY A 129 -6.38 5.97 2.44
C GLY A 129 -7.41 5.98 3.55
N SER A 130 -7.28 6.97 4.44
CA SER A 130 -8.28 7.29 5.46
C SER A 130 -9.17 8.48 5.07
N LYS A 131 -8.84 9.18 3.98
CA LYS A 131 -9.54 10.38 3.49
C LYS A 131 -9.52 10.43 1.97
N ARG A 132 -10.55 11.06 1.39
CA ARG A 132 -10.67 11.38 -0.04
C ARG A 132 -10.95 12.87 -0.22
N THR A 133 -9.89 13.68 -0.27
CA THR A 133 -9.97 15.06 -0.78
C THR A 133 -9.92 15.04 -2.30
N GLY A 134 -9.05 14.19 -2.85
CA GLY A 134 -9.05 13.80 -4.26
C GLY A 134 -9.69 12.42 -4.47
N PRO A 135 -9.79 11.96 -5.73
CA PRO A 135 -10.35 10.65 -6.05
C PRO A 135 -9.49 9.48 -5.53
N ASP A 136 -10.08 8.29 -5.46
CA ASP A 136 -9.33 7.05 -5.22
C ASP A 136 -8.40 6.74 -6.40
N LEU A 137 -7.20 6.23 -6.12
CA LEU A 137 -6.14 5.95 -7.08
C LEU A 137 -5.85 4.46 -7.27
N ALA A 138 -6.53 3.55 -6.56
CA ALA A 138 -6.25 2.11 -6.60
C ALA A 138 -6.30 1.50 -8.01
N ARG A 139 -7.01 2.15 -8.95
CA ARG A 139 -7.15 1.73 -10.35
C ARG A 139 -6.99 2.88 -11.33
N VAL A 140 -5.95 3.69 -11.13
CA VAL A 140 -5.63 4.80 -12.04
C VAL A 140 -4.75 4.37 -13.23
N GLY A 141 -4.07 3.22 -13.12
CA GLY A 141 -3.20 2.71 -14.17
C GLY A 141 -3.91 2.54 -15.51
N GLY A 142 -3.35 3.15 -16.55
CA GLY A 142 -3.91 3.16 -17.91
C GLY A 142 -5.13 4.06 -18.12
N LYS A 143 -5.67 4.71 -17.08
CA LYS A 143 -6.84 5.62 -17.21
C LYS A 143 -6.47 6.97 -17.81
N TYR A 144 -5.25 7.44 -17.58
CA TYR A 144 -4.70 8.67 -18.11
C TYR A 144 -3.33 8.41 -18.75
N SER A 145 -2.93 9.25 -19.71
CA SER A 145 -1.60 9.16 -20.30
C SER A 145 -0.53 9.67 -19.35
N ASP A 146 0.72 9.24 -19.56
CA ASP A 146 1.87 9.76 -18.81
C ASP A 146 2.00 11.27 -18.92
N GLU A 147 1.74 11.82 -20.12
CA GLU A 147 1.71 13.26 -20.36
C GLU A 147 0.66 13.97 -19.51
N TRP A 148 -0.54 13.39 -19.38
CA TRP A 148 -1.57 13.94 -18.51
C TRP A 148 -1.13 13.93 -17.05
N HIS A 149 -0.52 12.84 -16.58
CA HIS A 149 0.02 12.76 -15.22
C HIS A 149 1.10 13.80 -14.98
N VAL A 150 2.02 14.00 -15.92
CA VAL A 150 3.07 15.02 -15.86
C VAL A 150 2.44 16.41 -15.73
N LEU A 151 1.53 16.78 -16.63
CA LEU A 151 0.87 18.09 -16.60
C LEU A 151 0.06 18.30 -15.31
N HIS A 152 -0.69 17.27 -14.90
CA HIS A 152 -1.49 17.32 -13.68
C HIS A 152 -0.61 17.47 -12.44
N LEU A 153 0.51 16.74 -12.31
CA LEU A 153 1.39 16.85 -11.14
C LEU A 153 2.11 18.20 -11.09
N LEU A 154 2.54 18.74 -12.24
CA LEU A 154 3.20 20.04 -12.30
C LEU A 154 2.25 21.20 -11.98
N ALA A 155 1.03 21.14 -12.52
CA ALA A 155 0.01 22.16 -12.32
C ALA A 155 -1.40 21.57 -12.46
N PRO A 156 -2.00 21.00 -11.39
CA PRO A 156 -3.31 20.35 -11.45
C PRO A 156 -4.41 21.26 -12.02
N ARG A 157 -4.35 22.55 -11.68
CA ARG A 157 -5.31 23.56 -12.14
C ARG A 157 -5.21 23.91 -13.62
N SER A 158 -4.17 23.45 -14.33
CA SER A 158 -4.04 23.63 -15.77
C SER A 158 -4.91 22.64 -16.57
N VAL A 159 -5.16 21.46 -16.00
CA VAL A 159 -5.96 20.39 -16.62
C VAL A 159 -7.30 20.15 -15.92
N VAL A 160 -7.40 20.50 -14.63
CA VAL A 160 -8.61 20.45 -13.81
C VAL A 160 -8.73 21.78 -13.04
N PRO A 161 -9.37 22.82 -13.59
CA PRO A 161 -9.39 24.18 -13.04
C PRO A 161 -9.81 24.28 -11.57
N GLU A 162 -10.74 23.43 -11.14
CA GLU A 162 -11.29 23.35 -9.79
C GLU A 162 -10.46 22.49 -8.82
N SER A 163 -9.33 21.93 -9.27
CA SER A 163 -8.50 21.06 -8.44
C SER A 163 -7.98 21.80 -7.21
N VAL A 164 -8.05 21.14 -6.06
CA VAL A 164 -7.45 21.61 -4.79
C VAL A 164 -6.08 20.96 -4.54
N MET A 165 -5.62 20.10 -5.43
CA MET A 165 -4.32 19.41 -5.30
C MET A 165 -3.17 20.43 -5.40
N PRO A 166 -2.12 20.32 -4.57
CA PRO A 166 -0.91 21.15 -4.68
C PRO A 166 -0.14 20.93 -5.99
N ASN A 167 0.71 21.90 -6.35
CA ASN A 167 1.66 21.72 -7.47
C ASN A 167 2.92 20.99 -6.97
N TYR A 168 3.48 20.08 -7.77
CA TYR A 168 4.70 19.34 -7.46
C TYR A 168 5.83 19.56 -8.50
N PRO A 169 6.19 20.82 -8.86
CA PRO A 169 7.13 21.11 -9.94
C PRO A 169 8.58 20.69 -9.63
N TRP A 170 8.92 20.45 -8.37
CA TRP A 170 10.27 19.98 -7.98
C TRP A 170 10.54 18.55 -8.43
N LEU A 171 9.50 17.72 -8.60
CA LEU A 171 9.66 16.32 -9.02
C LEU A 171 10.34 16.20 -10.40
N GLN A 172 10.17 17.20 -11.26
CA GLN A 172 10.82 17.23 -12.57
C GLN A 172 12.33 17.58 -12.49
N LYS A 173 12.75 18.26 -11.42
CA LYS A 173 14.13 18.74 -11.26
C LYS A 173 14.99 17.78 -10.44
N ASN A 174 14.36 17.05 -9.53
CA ASN A 174 15.01 16.08 -8.68
C ASN A 174 15.15 14.74 -9.42
N HIS A 175 16.21 14.01 -9.11
CA HIS A 175 16.51 12.72 -9.71
C HIS A 175 16.37 11.59 -8.69
N VAL A 176 16.05 10.40 -9.20
CA VAL A 176 16.07 9.17 -8.40
C VAL A 176 17.51 8.83 -8.02
N ASP A 177 17.74 8.47 -6.76
CA ASP A 177 19.03 8.00 -6.26
C ASP A 177 19.19 6.47 -6.54
N PRO A 178 20.14 6.06 -7.42
CA PRO A 178 20.33 4.65 -7.76
C PRO A 178 20.81 3.79 -6.57
N ASP A 179 21.64 4.36 -5.69
CA ASP A 179 22.17 3.65 -4.51
C ASP A 179 21.06 3.45 -3.47
N ALA A 180 20.22 4.48 -3.27
CA ALA A 180 19.05 4.37 -2.41
C ALA A 180 18.08 3.31 -2.94
N THR A 181 17.86 3.26 -4.26
CA THR A 181 16.98 2.26 -4.91
C THR A 181 17.41 0.84 -4.58
N THR A 182 18.70 0.54 -4.74
CA THR A 182 19.26 -0.79 -4.44
C THR A 182 19.06 -1.17 -2.98
N LYS A 183 19.31 -0.23 -2.05
CA LYS A 183 19.11 -0.45 -0.60
C LYS A 183 17.64 -0.66 -0.26
N THR A 184 16.72 0.09 -0.86
CA THR A 184 15.28 -0.08 -0.64
C THR A 184 14.82 -1.46 -1.10
N MET A 185 15.27 -1.94 -2.27
CA MET A 185 14.93 -3.28 -2.74
C MET A 185 15.47 -4.38 -1.81
N GLN A 186 16.69 -4.23 -1.29
CA GLN A 186 17.26 -5.15 -0.29
C GLN A 186 16.45 -5.16 1.02
N ALA A 187 16.00 -3.98 1.48
CA ALA A 187 15.13 -3.86 2.65
C ALA A 187 13.77 -4.54 2.41
N MET A 188 13.14 -4.28 1.27
CA MET A 188 11.88 -4.93 0.88
C MET A 188 12.02 -6.45 0.79
N ARG A 189 13.15 -6.95 0.27
CA ARG A 189 13.45 -8.39 0.28
C ARG A 189 13.51 -8.96 1.70
N THR A 190 14.09 -8.21 2.64
CA THR A 190 14.15 -8.61 4.06
C THR A 190 12.75 -8.66 4.70
N LEU A 191 11.80 -7.86 4.20
CA LEU A 191 10.40 -7.86 4.62
C LEU A 191 9.55 -8.97 3.96
N GLY A 192 10.13 -9.76 3.06
CA GLY A 192 9.45 -10.89 2.41
C GLY A 192 9.03 -10.64 0.96
N VAL A 193 9.33 -9.47 0.38
CA VAL A 193 9.06 -9.21 -1.04
C VAL A 193 10.02 -10.03 -1.92
N PRO A 194 9.52 -10.83 -2.89
CA PRO A 194 10.33 -11.81 -3.62
C PRO A 194 11.19 -11.19 -4.74
N TYR A 195 12.07 -10.24 -4.39
CA TYR A 195 13.12 -9.76 -5.29
C TYR A 195 14.25 -10.78 -5.42
N THR A 196 14.63 -11.07 -6.66
CA THR A 196 15.82 -11.88 -7.00
C THR A 196 17.10 -11.03 -6.93
N ASP A 197 18.26 -11.68 -6.88
CA ASP A 197 19.54 -10.97 -6.98
C ASP A 197 19.69 -10.20 -8.29
N ALA A 198 19.11 -10.72 -9.39
CA ALA A 198 19.09 -10.05 -10.69
C ALA A 198 18.24 -8.77 -10.67
N ASP A 199 17.10 -8.77 -9.98
CA ASP A 199 16.26 -7.57 -9.85
C ASP A 199 17.00 -6.48 -9.06
N ILE A 200 17.67 -6.85 -7.96
CA ILE A 200 18.43 -5.90 -7.14
C ILE A 200 19.64 -5.37 -7.91
N ALA A 201 20.34 -6.23 -8.65
CA ALA A 201 21.51 -5.83 -9.45
C ALA A 201 21.15 -4.89 -10.60
N SER A 202 19.96 -5.02 -11.18
CA SER A 202 19.46 -4.13 -12.23
C SER A 202 18.83 -2.84 -11.69
N GLY A 203 18.49 -2.79 -10.39
CA GLY A 203 17.76 -1.68 -9.78
C GLY A 203 18.36 -0.30 -10.01
N ALA A 204 19.67 -0.14 -9.81
CA ALA A 204 20.37 1.12 -10.02
C ALA A 204 20.35 1.57 -11.49
N VAL A 205 20.49 0.61 -12.42
CA VAL A 205 20.53 0.88 -13.87
C VAL A 205 19.17 1.32 -14.38
N GLU A 206 18.09 0.71 -13.89
CA GLU A 206 16.72 1.03 -14.35
C GLU A 206 16.25 2.44 -13.97
N VAL A 207 16.84 3.04 -12.94
CA VAL A 207 16.48 4.38 -12.45
C VAL A 207 17.49 5.47 -12.85
N GLU A 208 18.59 5.10 -13.52
CA GLU A 208 19.64 6.05 -13.87
C GLU A 208 19.11 7.19 -14.75
N GLY A 209 19.37 8.43 -14.32
CA GLY A 209 18.94 9.64 -15.02
C GLY A 209 17.43 9.93 -14.95
N LYS A 210 16.63 9.06 -14.31
CA LYS A 210 15.18 9.29 -14.14
C LYS A 210 14.92 10.39 -13.12
N THR A 211 13.88 11.17 -13.37
CA THR A 211 13.39 12.18 -12.42
C THR A 211 12.46 11.54 -11.39
N GLU A 212 12.24 12.22 -10.27
CA GLU A 212 11.23 11.79 -9.30
C GLU A 212 9.82 11.81 -9.93
N LEU A 213 9.59 12.69 -10.91
CA LEU A 213 8.34 12.74 -11.67
C LEU A 213 8.15 11.49 -12.52
N ASP A 214 9.19 11.04 -13.23
CA ASP A 214 9.14 9.78 -14.01
C ASP A 214 8.81 8.60 -13.10
N ALA A 215 9.43 8.56 -11.92
CA ALA A 215 9.20 7.52 -10.93
C ALA A 215 7.75 7.54 -10.42
N LEU A 216 7.22 8.70 -10.04
CA LEU A 216 5.86 8.84 -9.54
C LEU A 216 4.83 8.48 -10.62
N VAL A 217 5.07 8.86 -11.87
CA VAL A 217 4.20 8.45 -12.99
C VAL A 217 4.24 6.93 -13.19
N ALA A 218 5.43 6.31 -13.17
CA ALA A 218 5.55 4.85 -13.27
C ALA A 218 4.77 4.13 -12.17
N TYR A 219 4.84 4.62 -10.93
CA TYR A 219 4.03 4.08 -9.82
C TYR A 219 2.53 4.25 -10.05
N LEU A 220 2.07 5.44 -10.44
CA LEU A 220 0.64 5.66 -10.70
C LEU A 220 0.12 4.76 -11.83
N GLN A 221 0.94 4.51 -12.86
CA GLN A 221 0.56 3.68 -13.99
C GLN A 221 0.41 2.19 -13.67
N VAL A 222 1.02 1.68 -12.59
CA VAL A 222 0.89 0.27 -12.19
C VAL A 222 -0.30 0.01 -11.25
N LEU A 223 -0.89 1.07 -10.67
CA LEU A 223 -1.98 0.93 -9.71
C LEU A 223 -3.23 0.32 -10.35
N GLY A 224 -3.55 -0.89 -9.91
CA GLY A 224 -4.75 -1.63 -10.32
C GLY A 224 -4.62 -2.36 -11.64
N THR A 225 -3.43 -2.39 -12.26
CA THR A 225 -3.17 -3.13 -13.50
C THR A 225 -2.73 -4.58 -13.26
N MET A 226 -2.50 -4.94 -12.00
CA MET A 226 -1.88 -6.23 -11.64
C MET A 226 -2.82 -7.42 -11.83
N VAL A 227 -4.08 -7.27 -11.43
CA VAL A 227 -5.08 -8.35 -11.47
C VAL A 227 -6.03 -8.13 -12.64
N LYS A 228 -6.23 -9.18 -13.43
CA LYS A 228 -7.30 -9.23 -14.43
C LYS A 228 -8.55 -9.83 -13.80
N PHE A 229 -9.55 -9.01 -13.55
CA PHE A 229 -10.80 -9.46 -12.92
C PHE A 229 -11.70 -10.20 -13.90
N ASP A 230 -12.30 -11.28 -13.43
CA ASP A 230 -13.42 -11.96 -14.06
C ASP A 230 -14.71 -11.63 -13.30
N ASP A 231 -15.65 -10.94 -13.95
CA ASP A 231 -16.95 -10.56 -13.35
C ASP A 231 -17.82 -11.78 -12.97
N SER A 232 -17.50 -12.99 -13.45
CA SER A 232 -18.18 -14.23 -13.04
C SER A 232 -17.68 -14.80 -11.72
N ILE A 233 -16.53 -14.35 -11.22
CA ILE A 233 -15.91 -14.81 -9.98
C ILE A 233 -16.25 -13.85 -8.85
N ASN A 234 -16.66 -14.41 -7.72
CA ASN A 234 -16.71 -13.67 -6.47
C ASN A 234 -15.41 -13.86 -5.70
N TYR A 235 -14.56 -12.83 -5.70
CA TYR A 235 -13.29 -12.81 -4.97
C TYR A 235 -13.45 -12.56 -3.44
N ARG A 236 -14.62 -12.88 -2.87
CA ARG A 236 -14.96 -12.74 -1.45
C ARG A 236 -15.66 -13.97 -0.90
#